data_AF-A0A084ENM7-F1
#
_entry.id   AF-A0A084ENM7-F1
#
_cell.length_a   1.000
_cell.length_b   1.000
_cell.length_c   1.000
_cell.angle_alpha   90.00
_cell.angle_beta   90.00
_cell.angle_gamma   90.00
#
_symmetry.space_group_name_H-M   'P 1'
#
loop_
_entity.id
_entity.type
_entity.pdbx_description
1 polymer ?
#
loop_
_entity_poly.entity_id
_entity_poly.type
_entity_poly.pdbx_seq_one_letter_code
_entity_poly.pdbx_strand_id
1 'polypeptide(L)'
;MTMELRILGWLQGLMLGLILAAPLLSPAYMPWGVQMLFALSAFQLRQADRRWALRPGMTGWISHIRMAPSRMLPWAASAVVALIADGQGAAAPGAILLAALTCELLLYPLLTRLIGGWQWRRAALAMIGLIAACAIVPAGAMQNIAMFGLGVTGCLFWLRGPDGDLRATLAAFGGGLSAIILAFAMPATMMLAFPLAVISLIVGCAQATTVRRPLLPWTGHYGAGTGWLQRLRSRPS
;
A
#
# COMPACT_ATOMS: atom_id res chain seq x y z
N MET A 1 -6.85 4.46 -19.00
CA MET A 1 -6.24 3.79 -17.81
C MET A 1 -5.07 2.91 -18.28
N THR A 2 -3.96 2.81 -17.53
CA THR A 2 -2.87 1.88 -17.91
C THR A 2 -3.22 0.46 -17.44
N MET A 3 -2.65 -0.56 -18.08
CA MET A 3 -2.90 -1.97 -17.77
C MET A 3 -2.59 -2.32 -16.30
N GLU A 4 -1.52 -1.74 -15.74
CA GLU A 4 -1.10 -1.94 -14.34
C GLU A 4 -2.21 -1.59 -13.33
N LEU A 5 -2.78 -0.39 -13.44
CA LEU A 5 -3.86 0.08 -12.56
C LEU A 5 -5.15 -0.71 -12.77
N ARG A 6 -5.38 -1.25 -13.99
CA ARG A 6 -6.53 -2.12 -14.25
C ARG A 6 -6.38 -3.42 -13.47
N ILE A 7 -5.25 -4.12 -13.62
CA ILE A 7 -5.02 -5.42 -12.96
C ILE A 7 -5.07 -5.28 -11.45
N LEU A 8 -4.43 -4.24 -10.89
CA LEU A 8 -4.51 -3.98 -9.46
C LEU A 8 -5.95 -3.63 -9.04
N GLY A 9 -6.66 -2.83 -9.83
CA GLY A 9 -8.08 -2.53 -9.61
C GLY A 9 -8.96 -3.78 -9.60
N TRP A 10 -8.72 -4.74 -10.52
CA TRP A 10 -9.39 -6.04 -10.52
C TRP A 10 -9.06 -6.86 -9.27
N LEU A 11 -7.79 -6.92 -8.87
CA LEU A 11 -7.36 -7.57 -7.63
C LEU A 11 -8.05 -6.95 -6.42
N GLN A 12 -8.13 -5.63 -6.34
CA GLN A 12 -8.81 -4.94 -5.24
C GLN A 12 -10.32 -5.20 -5.25
N GLY A 13 -10.97 -5.17 -6.42
CA GLY A 13 -12.38 -5.50 -6.55
C GLY A 13 -12.68 -6.94 -6.14
N LEU A 14 -11.83 -7.89 -6.54
CA LEU A 14 -11.95 -9.30 -6.17
C LEU A 14 -11.71 -9.49 -4.66
N MET A 15 -10.68 -8.85 -4.09
CA MET A 15 -10.43 -8.89 -2.65
C MET A 15 -11.59 -8.28 -1.87
N LEU A 16 -12.12 -7.14 -2.31
CA LEU A 16 -13.29 -6.53 -1.70
C LEU A 16 -14.49 -7.49 -1.78
N GLY A 17 -14.76 -8.09 -2.94
CA GLY A 17 -15.82 -9.09 -3.11
C GLY A 17 -15.66 -10.29 -2.17
N LEU A 18 -14.45 -10.83 -2.03
CA LEU A 18 -14.15 -11.91 -1.09
C LEU A 18 -14.36 -11.49 0.37
N ILE A 19 -14.01 -10.27 0.74
CA ILE A 19 -14.24 -9.74 2.10
C ILE A 19 -15.73 -9.55 2.37
N LEU A 20 -16.49 -9.06 1.38
CA LEU A 20 -17.94 -8.95 1.49
C LEU A 20 -18.60 -10.33 1.61
N ALA A 21 -18.02 -11.36 0.99
CA ALA A 21 -18.47 -12.76 1.09
C ALA A 21 -17.90 -13.52 2.30
N ALA A 22 -16.83 -13.02 2.93
CA ALA A 22 -16.12 -13.70 4.02
C ALA A 22 -17.01 -14.07 5.22
N PRO A 23 -18.00 -13.25 5.65
CA PRO A 23 -18.88 -13.63 6.76
C PRO A 23 -19.68 -14.92 6.49
N LEU A 24 -19.96 -15.21 5.22
CA LEU A 24 -20.72 -16.40 4.80
C LEU A 24 -19.83 -17.63 4.65
N LEU A 25 -18.56 -17.43 4.25
CA LEU A 25 -17.62 -18.53 3.96
C LEU A 25 -16.80 -18.91 5.19
N SER A 26 -16.18 -17.92 5.83
CA SER A 26 -15.31 -18.11 6.99
C SER A 26 -14.97 -16.73 7.61
N PRO A 27 -15.69 -16.33 8.67
CA PRO A 27 -15.48 -15.04 9.35
C PRO A 27 -14.04 -14.83 9.85
N ALA A 28 -13.34 -15.92 10.19
CA ALA A 28 -11.97 -15.89 10.69
C ALA A 28 -10.94 -15.29 9.71
N TYR A 29 -11.22 -15.30 8.41
CA TYR A 29 -10.32 -14.71 7.41
C TYR A 29 -10.55 -13.22 7.16
N MET A 30 -11.64 -12.66 7.67
CA MET A 30 -11.99 -11.26 7.44
C MET A 30 -10.87 -10.28 7.84
N PRO A 31 -10.25 -10.39 9.03
CA PRO A 31 -9.19 -9.44 9.44
C PRO A 31 -7.99 -9.44 8.48
N TRP A 32 -7.62 -10.62 7.98
CA TRP A 32 -6.53 -10.79 7.02
C TRP A 32 -6.85 -10.17 5.67
N GLY A 33 -8.09 -10.36 5.18
CA GLY A 33 -8.56 -9.71 3.96
C GLY A 33 -8.52 -8.17 4.07
N VAL A 34 -9.00 -7.62 5.19
CA VAL A 34 -8.95 -6.18 5.46
C VAL A 34 -7.52 -5.65 5.44
N GLN A 35 -6.58 -6.32 6.10
CA GLN A 35 -5.17 -5.97 6.09
C GLN A 35 -4.57 -5.96 4.67
N MET A 36 -4.89 -6.98 3.86
CA MET A 36 -4.47 -7.05 2.47
C MET A 36 -5.04 -5.91 1.63
N LEU A 37 -6.31 -5.54 1.85
CA LEU A 37 -6.91 -4.36 1.21
C LEU A 37 -6.17 -3.07 1.58
N PHE A 38 -5.77 -2.88 2.85
CA PHE A 38 -5.01 -1.70 3.27
C PHE A 38 -3.67 -1.60 2.54
N ALA A 39 -2.92 -2.70 2.40
CA ALA A 39 -1.67 -2.70 1.64
C ALA A 39 -1.89 -2.44 0.14
N LEU A 40 -2.88 -3.12 -0.48
CA LEU A 40 -3.14 -3.01 -1.91
C LEU A 40 -3.68 -1.63 -2.30
N SER A 41 -4.61 -1.07 -1.53
CA SER A 41 -5.17 0.26 -1.75
C SER A 41 -4.11 1.35 -1.61
N ALA A 42 -3.26 1.28 -0.60
CA ALA A 42 -2.14 2.18 -0.40
C ALA A 42 -1.17 2.17 -1.59
N PHE A 43 -0.87 0.97 -2.09
CA PHE A 43 -0.03 0.79 -3.26
C PHE A 43 -0.65 1.45 -4.50
N GLN A 44 -1.93 1.19 -4.76
CA GLN A 44 -2.65 1.78 -5.89
C GLN A 44 -2.78 3.29 -5.79
N LEU A 45 -3.07 3.80 -4.59
CA LEU A 45 -3.17 5.22 -4.34
C LEU A 45 -1.86 5.92 -4.69
N ARG A 46 -0.73 5.34 -4.24
CA ARG A 46 0.60 5.88 -4.57
C ARG A 46 0.94 5.77 -6.05
N GLN A 47 0.56 4.67 -6.71
CA GLN A 47 0.78 4.48 -8.14
C GLN A 47 -0.07 5.45 -8.98
N ALA A 48 -1.31 5.70 -8.58
CA ALA A 48 -2.20 6.65 -9.23
C ALA A 48 -1.66 8.08 -9.10
N ASP A 49 -1.17 8.43 -7.92
CA ASP A 49 -0.58 9.73 -7.61
C ASP A 49 0.76 9.98 -8.34
N ARG A 50 1.45 8.95 -8.85
CA ARG A 50 2.62 9.13 -9.75
C ARG A 50 2.30 10.04 -10.94
N ARG A 51 1.03 10.10 -11.36
CA ARG A 51 0.57 10.86 -12.52
C ARG A 51 0.30 12.32 -12.20
N TRP A 52 0.08 12.63 -10.94
CA TRP A 52 -0.17 13.98 -10.47
C TRP A 52 1.06 14.40 -9.72
N ALA A 53 1.91 15.23 -10.34
CA ALA A 53 2.97 15.90 -9.60
C ALA A 53 2.33 16.49 -8.35
N LEU A 54 2.62 15.93 -7.18
CA LEU A 54 2.08 16.37 -5.89
C LEU A 54 2.23 17.89 -5.88
N ARG A 55 1.10 18.61 -5.99
CA ARG A 55 1.13 20.07 -5.96
C ARG A 55 1.76 20.42 -4.62
N PRO A 56 2.98 21.00 -4.59
CA PRO A 56 3.65 21.25 -3.33
C PRO A 56 2.80 22.19 -2.48
N GLY A 57 2.80 21.98 -1.17
CA GLY A 57 2.11 22.83 -0.20
C GLY A 57 0.67 22.43 0.13
N MET A 58 -0.10 23.39 0.65
CA MET A 58 -1.45 23.17 1.20
C MET A 58 -2.50 22.87 0.13
N THR A 59 -2.34 23.38 -1.11
CA THR A 59 -3.31 23.20 -2.19
C THR A 59 -3.41 21.74 -2.65
N GLY A 60 -2.30 21.01 -2.68
CA GLY A 60 -2.30 19.57 -2.92
C GLY A 60 -3.00 18.79 -1.80
N TRP A 61 -2.80 19.20 -0.54
CA TRP A 61 -3.43 18.56 0.61
C TRP A 61 -4.94 18.77 0.63
N ILE A 62 -5.41 20.00 0.38
CA ILE A 62 -6.84 20.32 0.27
C ILE A 62 -7.50 19.55 -0.89
N SER A 63 -6.83 19.46 -2.04
CA SER A 63 -7.33 18.67 -3.17
C SER A 63 -7.45 17.18 -2.83
N HIS A 64 -6.48 16.64 -2.09
CA HIS A 64 -6.51 15.24 -1.65
C HIS A 64 -7.66 14.98 -0.67
N ILE A 65 -7.85 15.87 0.32
CA ILE A 65 -8.98 15.79 1.27
C ILE A 65 -10.32 15.84 0.54
N ARG A 66 -10.47 16.68 -0.50
CA ARG A 66 -11.70 16.74 -1.30
C ARG A 66 -12.02 15.46 -2.06
N MET A 67 -11.02 14.64 -2.38
CA MET A 67 -11.19 13.35 -3.06
C MET A 67 -11.33 12.18 -2.08
N ALA A 68 -11.05 12.39 -0.79
CA ALA A 68 -11.16 11.35 0.22
C ALA A 68 -12.57 10.75 0.34
N PRO A 69 -13.69 11.52 0.26
CA PRO A 69 -15.03 10.95 0.45
C PRO A 69 -15.37 9.81 -0.52
N SER A 70 -15.02 9.95 -1.80
CA SER A 70 -15.28 8.88 -2.78
C SER A 70 -14.41 7.65 -2.55
N ARG A 71 -13.19 7.84 -2.01
CA ARG A 71 -12.26 6.76 -1.62
C ARG A 71 -12.64 6.10 -0.30
N MET A 72 -13.46 6.75 0.53
CA MET A 72 -13.98 6.19 1.78
C MET A 72 -15.11 5.18 1.57
N LEU A 73 -15.81 5.22 0.44
CA LEU A 73 -16.96 4.33 0.19
C LEU A 73 -16.64 2.83 0.33
N PRO A 74 -15.53 2.30 -0.24
CA PRO A 74 -15.17 0.90 -0.04
C PRO A 74 -14.86 0.56 1.43
N TRP A 75 -14.25 1.48 2.18
CA TRP A 75 -13.95 1.29 3.59
C TRP A 75 -15.19 1.29 4.47
N ALA A 76 -16.16 2.16 4.15
CA ALA A 76 -17.47 2.16 4.79
C ALA A 76 -18.18 0.82 4.53
N ALA A 77 -18.15 0.30 3.30
CA ALA A 77 -18.71 -1.01 2.99
C ALA A 77 -18.02 -2.14 3.78
N SER A 78 -16.68 -2.16 3.84
CA SER A 78 -15.94 -3.14 4.64
C SER A 78 -16.25 -3.04 6.14
N ALA A 79 -16.41 -1.83 6.67
CA ALA A 79 -16.79 -1.61 8.07
C ALA A 79 -18.23 -2.07 8.35
N VAL A 80 -19.18 -1.80 7.46
CA VAL A 80 -20.56 -2.30 7.59
C VAL A 80 -20.58 -3.83 7.60
N VAL A 81 -19.83 -4.47 6.70
CA VAL A 81 -19.72 -5.94 6.71
C VAL A 81 -19.05 -6.44 7.98
N ALA A 82 -18.05 -5.73 8.50
CA ALA A 82 -17.39 -6.13 9.75
C ALA A 82 -18.37 -6.06 10.92
N LEU A 83 -19.17 -4.99 10.98
CA LEU A 83 -20.22 -4.83 11.98
C LEU A 83 -21.26 -5.96 11.91
N ILE A 84 -21.66 -6.36 10.71
CA ILE A 84 -22.62 -7.47 10.51
C ILE A 84 -21.99 -8.80 10.93
N ALA A 85 -20.71 -9.02 10.62
CA ALA A 85 -20.00 -10.28 10.88
C ALA A 85 -19.57 -10.46 12.34
N ASP A 86 -19.22 -9.37 13.04
CA ASP A 86 -18.68 -9.41 14.41
C ASP A 86 -19.77 -9.77 15.44
N GLY A 87 -21.05 -9.58 15.10
CA GLY A 87 -22.23 -10.08 15.84
C GLY A 87 -22.42 -9.56 17.28
N GLN A 88 -21.39 -9.00 17.92
CA GLN A 88 -21.34 -8.71 19.37
C GLN A 88 -20.53 -7.43 19.72
N GLY A 89 -19.97 -6.65 18.76
CA GLY A 89 -19.15 -5.47 19.12
C GLY A 89 -18.81 -4.48 18.00
N ALA A 90 -18.45 -3.24 18.40
CA ALA A 90 -18.10 -2.13 17.50
C ALA A 90 -16.57 -1.97 17.25
N ALA A 91 -15.74 -2.88 17.79
CA ALA A 91 -14.29 -2.72 17.79
C ALA A 91 -13.68 -2.92 16.39
N ALA A 92 -14.07 -3.98 15.67
CA ALA A 92 -13.59 -4.24 14.31
C ALA A 92 -13.99 -3.15 13.30
N PRO A 93 -15.27 -2.74 13.18
CA PRO A 93 -15.66 -1.67 12.25
C PRO A 93 -15.03 -0.33 12.61
N GLY A 94 -14.95 0.00 13.92
CA GLY A 94 -14.28 1.21 14.39
C GLY A 94 -12.80 1.23 14.02
N ALA A 95 -12.11 0.09 14.15
CA ALA A 95 -10.69 -0.04 13.77
C ALA A 95 -10.46 0.15 12.27
N ILE A 96 -11.35 -0.35 11.41
CA ILE A 96 -11.28 -0.17 9.95
C ILE A 96 -11.45 1.31 9.60
N LEU A 97 -12.49 1.96 10.13
CA LEU A 97 -12.77 3.37 9.83
C LEU A 97 -11.68 4.29 10.36
N LEU A 98 -11.22 4.06 11.59
CA LEU A 98 -10.14 4.86 12.19
C LEU A 98 -8.84 4.71 11.40
N ALA A 99 -8.48 3.48 11.00
CA ALA A 99 -7.32 3.26 10.15
C ALA A 99 -7.50 3.92 8.78
N ALA A 100 -8.65 3.77 8.12
CA ALA A 100 -8.93 4.37 6.81
C ALA A 100 -8.83 5.91 6.85
N LEU A 101 -9.47 6.54 7.82
CA LEU A 101 -9.42 8.00 8.01
C LEU A 101 -7.99 8.47 8.30
N THR A 102 -7.28 7.80 9.22
CA THR A 102 -5.90 8.15 9.57
C THR A 102 -4.98 8.00 8.36
N CYS A 103 -5.10 6.90 7.63
CA CYS A 103 -4.28 6.59 6.47
C CYS A 103 -4.51 7.57 5.32
N GLU A 104 -5.77 7.85 4.98
CA GLU A 104 -6.11 8.69 3.82
C GLU A 104 -5.93 10.19 4.10
N LEU A 105 -6.29 10.68 5.29
CA LEU A 105 -6.27 12.12 5.59
C LEU A 105 -4.91 12.60 6.12
N LEU A 106 -4.19 11.76 6.88
CA LEU A 106 -2.96 12.14 7.57
C LEU A 106 -1.73 11.38 7.04
N LEU A 107 -1.77 10.06 7.07
CA LEU A 107 -0.58 9.25 6.87
C LEU A 107 -0.09 9.29 5.42
N TYR A 108 -0.97 9.15 4.44
CA TYR A 108 -0.62 9.22 3.02
C TYR A 108 0.10 10.53 2.65
N PRO A 109 -0.45 11.73 2.94
CA PRO A 109 0.24 12.98 2.62
C PRO A 109 1.54 13.18 3.41
N LEU A 110 1.66 12.62 4.62
CA LEU A 110 2.91 12.64 5.38
C LEU A 110 3.97 11.71 4.78
N LEU A 111 3.63 10.45 4.53
CA LEU A 111 4.55 9.43 4.00
C LEU A 111 5.07 9.81 2.62
N THR A 112 4.22 10.37 1.76
CA THR A 112 4.64 10.83 0.43
C THR A 112 5.65 11.97 0.48
N ARG A 113 5.58 12.84 1.50
CA ARG A 113 6.58 13.89 1.75
C ARG A 113 7.85 13.34 2.39
N LEU A 114 7.72 12.51 3.43
CA LEU A 114 8.85 11.96 4.19
C LEU A 114 9.72 11.03 3.35
N ILE A 115 9.09 10.12 2.60
CA ILE A 115 9.79 9.08 1.83
C ILE A 115 10.22 9.61 0.45
N GLY A 116 9.69 10.77 0.03
CA GLY A 116 10.01 11.41 -1.25
C GLY A 116 11.51 11.61 -1.52
N GLY A 117 12.34 11.73 -0.49
CA GLY A 117 13.80 11.86 -0.61
C GLY A 117 14.62 10.63 -0.17
N TRP A 118 13.97 9.51 0.16
CA TRP A 118 14.69 8.36 0.75
C TRP A 118 15.51 7.56 -0.26
N GLN A 119 16.70 7.16 0.17
CA GLN A 119 17.52 6.16 -0.49
C GLN A 119 16.95 4.75 -0.29
N TRP A 120 17.34 3.82 -1.16
CA TRP A 120 16.83 2.45 -1.18
C TRP A 120 16.98 1.72 0.17
N ARG A 121 18.11 1.93 0.87
CA ARG A 121 18.37 1.33 2.17
C ARG A 121 17.33 1.73 3.21
N ARG A 122 16.95 3.01 3.24
CA ARG A 122 15.96 3.53 4.20
C ARG A 122 14.56 2.98 3.90
N ALA A 123 14.20 2.89 2.62
CA ALA A 123 12.92 2.29 2.21
C ALA A 123 12.87 0.79 2.57
N ALA A 124 13.94 0.05 2.32
CA ALA A 124 14.03 -1.37 2.68
C ALA A 124 13.96 -1.59 4.19
N LEU A 125 14.72 -0.81 4.98
CA LEU A 125 14.67 -0.87 6.45
C LEU A 125 13.28 -0.53 6.99
N ALA A 126 12.60 0.46 6.39
CA ALA A 126 11.24 0.79 6.77
C ALA A 126 10.25 -0.34 6.44
N MET A 127 10.40 -1.01 5.30
CA MET A 127 9.58 -2.19 4.99
C MET A 127 9.79 -3.31 6.01
N ILE A 128 11.04 -3.60 6.38
CA ILE A 128 11.36 -4.60 7.42
C ILE A 128 10.74 -4.18 8.76
N GLY A 129 10.90 -2.91 9.15
CA GLY A 129 10.32 -2.37 10.37
C GLY A 129 8.79 -2.43 10.39
N LEU A 130 8.13 -2.19 9.26
CA LEU A 130 6.67 -2.29 9.12
C LEU A 130 6.19 -3.75 9.18
N ILE A 131 6.92 -4.67 8.56
CA ILE A 131 6.64 -6.12 8.66
C ILE A 131 6.78 -6.58 10.13
N ALA A 132 7.85 -6.17 10.80
CA ALA A 132 8.03 -6.48 12.22
C ALA A 132 6.95 -5.83 13.09
N ALA A 133 6.55 -4.59 12.80
CA ALA A 133 5.47 -3.91 13.50
C ALA A 133 4.13 -4.67 13.36
N CYS A 134 3.82 -5.20 12.17
CA CYS A 134 2.64 -6.04 11.98
C CYS A 134 2.64 -7.31 12.85
N ALA A 135 3.81 -7.80 13.27
CA ALA A 135 3.93 -8.96 14.15
C ALA A 135 3.84 -8.63 15.64
N ILE A 136 4.14 -7.40 16.03
CA ILE A 136 4.19 -6.97 17.44
C ILE A 136 2.89 -6.29 17.86
N VAL A 137 2.29 -5.51 16.95
CA VAL A 137 1.12 -4.69 17.24
C VAL A 137 -0.14 -5.56 17.27
N PRO A 138 -1.04 -5.35 18.26
CA PRO A 138 -2.29 -6.11 18.33
C PRO A 138 -3.19 -5.87 17.12
N ALA A 139 -4.03 -6.86 16.83
CA ALA A 139 -5.01 -6.77 15.76
C ALA A 139 -5.95 -5.56 15.97
N GLY A 140 -6.16 -4.80 14.90
CA GLY A 140 -6.97 -3.60 14.92
C GLY A 140 -6.38 -2.46 14.10
N ALA A 141 -6.67 -1.22 14.50
CA ALA A 141 -6.38 -0.04 13.69
C ALA A 141 -4.88 0.14 13.42
N MET A 142 -4.03 -0.06 14.42
CA MET A 142 -2.58 0.12 14.27
C MET A 142 -1.96 -0.89 13.30
N GLN A 143 -2.42 -2.15 13.32
CA GLN A 143 -1.94 -3.17 12.38
C GLN A 143 -2.39 -2.84 10.94
N ASN A 144 -3.63 -2.37 10.76
CA ASN A 144 -4.13 -1.88 9.46
C ASN A 144 -3.33 -0.67 8.95
N ILE A 145 -2.98 0.26 9.85
CA ILE A 145 -2.13 1.42 9.55
C ILE A 145 -0.73 0.98 9.10
N ALA A 146 -0.14 -0.01 9.78
CA ALA A 146 1.16 -0.57 9.39
C ALA A 146 1.10 -1.22 8.00
N MET A 147 0.05 -1.99 7.71
CA MET A 147 -0.19 -2.58 6.38
C MET A 147 -0.37 -1.53 5.28
N PHE A 148 -1.07 -0.44 5.56
CA PHE A 148 -1.17 0.69 4.64
C PHE A 148 0.21 1.32 4.37
N GLY A 149 0.98 1.59 5.43
CA GLY A 149 2.35 2.10 5.30
C GLY A 149 3.26 1.17 4.50
N LEU A 150 3.10 -0.15 4.66
CA LEU A 150 3.81 -1.17 3.90
C LEU A 150 3.48 -1.08 2.41
N GLY A 151 2.20 -0.90 2.06
CA GLY A 151 1.75 -0.70 0.69
C GLY A 151 2.30 0.57 0.03
N VAL A 152 2.28 1.71 0.73
CA VAL A 152 2.89 2.97 0.23
C VAL A 152 4.39 2.78 -0.01
N THR A 153 5.09 2.21 0.96
CA THR A 153 6.54 2.03 0.92
C THR A 153 6.95 1.03 -0.16
N GLY A 154 6.22 -0.08 -0.31
CA GLY A 154 6.43 -1.06 -1.37
C GLY A 154 6.18 -0.49 -2.75
N CYS A 155 5.18 0.40 -2.93
CA CYS A 155 4.96 1.11 -4.19
C CYS A 155 6.13 2.04 -4.53
N LEU A 156 6.65 2.78 -3.55
CA LEU A 156 7.82 3.64 -3.72
C LEU A 156 9.07 2.82 -4.07
N PHE A 157 9.27 1.70 -3.38
CA PHE A 157 10.37 0.78 -3.65
C PHE A 157 10.28 0.22 -5.07
N TRP A 158 9.09 -0.18 -5.50
CA TRP A 158 8.83 -0.66 -6.85
C TRP A 158 9.06 0.44 -7.91
N LEU A 159 8.50 1.64 -7.74
CA LEU A 159 8.64 2.77 -8.69
C LEU A 159 10.09 3.21 -8.91
N ARG A 160 10.97 3.00 -7.93
CA ARG A 160 12.40 3.35 -7.98
C ARG A 160 13.31 2.14 -8.25
N GLY A 161 12.79 0.93 -8.04
CA GLY A 161 13.49 -0.33 -8.26
C GLY A 161 13.56 -0.68 -9.74
N PRO A 162 14.39 -1.68 -10.12
CA PRO A 162 14.61 -2.07 -11.51
C PRO A 162 13.29 -2.39 -12.24
N ASP A 163 13.19 -1.93 -13.49
CA ASP A 163 12.01 -2.09 -14.33
C ASP A 163 12.13 -3.32 -15.24
N GLY A 164 11.08 -4.14 -15.30
CA GLY A 164 11.00 -5.29 -16.21
C GLY A 164 12.05 -6.39 -15.99
N ASP A 165 12.79 -6.38 -14.88
CA ASP A 165 13.80 -7.39 -14.57
C ASP A 165 13.13 -8.68 -14.08
N LEU A 166 13.25 -9.75 -14.87
CA LEU A 166 12.77 -11.08 -14.53
C LEU A 166 13.30 -11.55 -13.16
N ARG A 167 14.55 -11.20 -12.81
CA ARG A 167 15.15 -11.58 -11.52
C ARG A 167 14.41 -10.92 -10.36
N ALA A 168 14.04 -9.64 -10.49
CA ALA A 168 13.29 -8.93 -9.48
C ALA A 168 11.86 -9.49 -9.33
N THR A 169 11.21 -9.86 -10.43
CA THR A 169 9.89 -10.50 -10.43
C THR A 169 9.95 -11.86 -9.74
N LEU A 170 10.91 -12.72 -10.11
CA LEU A 170 11.11 -14.03 -9.51
C LEU A 170 11.51 -13.92 -8.04
N ALA A 171 12.33 -12.96 -7.66
CA ALA A 171 12.69 -12.72 -6.27
C ALA A 171 11.46 -12.31 -5.43
N ALA A 172 10.60 -11.44 -5.96
CA ALA A 172 9.36 -11.04 -5.29
C ALA A 172 8.42 -12.23 -5.12
N PHE A 173 8.13 -13.00 -6.18
CA PHE A 173 7.29 -14.20 -6.05
C PHE A 173 7.93 -15.28 -5.18
N GLY A 174 9.24 -15.48 -5.25
CA GLY A 174 9.98 -16.41 -4.39
C GLY A 174 9.93 -16.01 -2.92
N GLY A 175 10.01 -14.71 -2.61
CA GLY A 175 9.78 -14.16 -1.27
C GLY A 175 8.35 -14.42 -0.78
N GLY A 176 7.35 -14.23 -1.65
CA GLY A 176 5.96 -14.52 -1.33
C GLY A 176 5.70 -16.01 -1.09
N LEU A 177 6.21 -16.88 -1.97
CA LEU A 177 6.08 -18.33 -1.86
C LEU A 177 6.77 -18.86 -0.60
N SER A 178 7.98 -18.39 -0.31
CA SER A 178 8.71 -18.78 0.90
C SER A 178 7.99 -18.33 2.17
N ALA A 179 7.38 -17.14 2.17
CA ALA A 179 6.53 -16.68 3.27
C ALA A 179 5.28 -17.56 3.45
N ILE A 180 4.62 -17.97 2.37
CA ILE A 180 3.47 -18.88 2.43
C ILE A 180 3.90 -20.24 3.00
N ILE A 181 4.99 -20.81 2.50
CA ILE A 181 5.54 -22.09 2.99
C ILE A 181 5.89 -21.97 4.48
N LEU A 182 6.51 -20.85 4.89
CA LEU A 182 6.85 -20.60 6.29
C LEU A 182 5.60 -20.53 7.18
N ALA A 183 4.52 -19.89 6.71
CA ALA A 183 3.26 -19.84 7.44
C ALA A 183 2.63 -21.23 7.62
N PHE A 184 2.73 -22.12 6.63
CA PHE A 184 2.25 -23.50 6.74
C PHE A 184 3.15 -24.38 7.61
N ALA A 185 4.47 -24.24 7.48
CA ALA A 185 5.44 -25.03 8.24
C ALA A 185 5.51 -24.61 9.71
N MET A 186 5.35 -23.31 9.98
CA MET A 186 5.43 -22.72 11.31
C MET A 186 4.30 -21.69 11.50
N PRO A 187 3.08 -22.12 11.86
CA PRO A 187 1.93 -21.23 12.03
C PRO A 187 2.14 -20.08 13.01
N ALA A 188 3.03 -20.26 14.00
CA ALA A 188 3.43 -19.20 14.93
C ALA A 188 4.03 -17.95 14.25
N THR A 189 4.55 -18.10 13.02
CA THR A 189 5.14 -17.01 12.24
C THR A 189 4.13 -16.26 11.37
N MET A 190 2.85 -16.65 11.39
CA MET A 190 1.82 -16.14 10.48
C MET A 190 1.72 -14.60 10.49
N MET A 191 1.86 -13.97 11.65
CA MET A 191 1.81 -12.51 11.81
C MET A 191 2.96 -11.77 11.08
N LEU A 192 4.07 -12.46 10.80
CA LEU A 192 5.21 -11.93 10.06
C LEU A 192 5.21 -12.40 8.59
N ALA A 193 4.86 -13.68 8.38
CA ALA A 193 4.80 -14.30 7.07
C ALA A 193 3.71 -13.68 6.19
N PHE A 194 2.54 -13.35 6.75
CA PHE A 194 1.44 -12.76 6.01
C PHE A 194 1.77 -11.39 5.38
N PRO A 195 2.21 -10.36 6.13
CA PRO A 195 2.55 -9.07 5.53
C PRO A 195 3.68 -9.19 4.49
N LEU A 196 4.64 -10.09 4.73
CA LEU A 196 5.69 -10.40 3.76
C LEU A 196 5.12 -11.01 2.48
N ALA A 197 4.21 -11.98 2.58
CA ALA A 197 3.56 -12.61 1.45
C ALA A 197 2.74 -11.59 0.65
N VAL A 198 1.94 -10.77 1.33
CA VAL A 198 1.09 -9.74 0.70
C VAL A 198 1.93 -8.74 -0.09
N ILE A 199 2.96 -8.15 0.52
CA ILE A 199 3.75 -7.13 -0.18
C ILE A 199 4.57 -7.72 -1.32
N SER A 200 5.07 -8.95 -1.14
CA SER A 200 5.80 -9.69 -2.17
C SER A 200 4.92 -10.00 -3.37
N LEU A 201 3.67 -10.39 -3.15
CA LEU A 201 2.69 -10.65 -4.20
C LEU A 201 2.30 -9.36 -4.94
N ILE A 202 2.03 -8.27 -4.21
CA ILE A 202 1.72 -6.96 -4.80
C ILE A 202 2.88 -6.48 -5.69
N VAL A 203 4.11 -6.52 -5.18
CA VAL A 203 5.31 -6.11 -5.93
C VAL A 203 5.57 -7.06 -7.11
N GLY A 204 5.42 -8.37 -6.92
CA GLY A 204 5.59 -9.38 -7.97
C GLY A 204 4.60 -9.17 -9.11
N CYS A 205 3.32 -8.97 -8.80
CA CYS A 205 2.30 -8.62 -9.78
C CYS A 205 2.64 -7.30 -10.48
N ALA A 206 3.04 -6.26 -9.74
CA ALA A 206 3.41 -4.98 -10.34
C ALA A 206 4.61 -5.12 -11.31
N GLN A 207 5.63 -5.91 -10.96
CA GLN A 207 6.77 -6.19 -11.84
C GLN A 207 6.39 -7.04 -13.07
N ALA A 208 5.49 -8.01 -12.90
CA ALA A 208 5.03 -8.89 -13.97
C ALA A 208 4.17 -8.18 -15.03
N THR A 209 3.64 -6.98 -14.75
CA THR A 209 2.80 -6.25 -15.71
C THR A 209 3.53 -5.60 -16.90
N THR A 210 4.85 -5.83 -17.05
CA THR A 210 5.73 -5.58 -18.23
C THR A 210 5.67 -4.22 -18.95
N VAL A 211 4.87 -3.25 -18.50
CA VAL A 211 4.85 -1.91 -19.07
C VAL A 211 6.11 -1.17 -18.64
N ARG A 212 6.94 -0.78 -19.60
CA ARG A 212 8.12 0.08 -19.36
C ARG A 212 7.67 1.33 -18.61
N ARG A 213 8.07 1.44 -17.34
CA ARG A 213 7.78 2.60 -16.48
C ARG A 213 9.00 3.51 -16.46
N PRO A 214 8.82 4.83 -16.55
CA PRO A 214 9.92 5.74 -16.27
C PRO A 214 10.30 5.57 -14.79
N LEU A 215 11.51 5.05 -14.56
CA LEU A 215 12.06 4.87 -13.23
C LEU A 215 12.19 6.20 -12.51
N LEU A 216 11.77 6.24 -11.26
CA LEU A 216 12.03 7.39 -10.40
C LEU A 216 13.44 7.27 -9.80
N PRO A 217 14.29 8.31 -9.88
CA PRO A 217 15.59 8.28 -9.25
C PRO A 217 15.46 8.14 -7.72
N TRP A 218 16.37 7.36 -7.13
CA TRP A 218 16.55 7.29 -5.68
C TRP A 218 17.09 8.59 -5.09
N THR A 219 17.71 9.43 -5.92
CA THR A 219 18.30 10.72 -5.57
C THR A 219 17.51 11.85 -6.25
N GLY A 220 16.51 12.37 -5.56
CA GLY A 220 15.74 13.53 -6.03
C GLY A 220 14.49 13.78 -5.20
N HIS A 221 14.23 15.03 -4.84
CA HIS A 221 12.97 15.44 -4.22
C HIS A 221 11.84 15.35 -5.25
N TYR A 222 11.29 14.14 -5.44
CA TYR A 222 10.06 13.97 -6.21
C TYR A 222 8.89 14.53 -5.39
N GLY A 223 8.47 15.76 -5.71
CA GLY A 223 7.31 16.42 -5.11
C GLY A 223 7.56 17.78 -4.45
N ALA A 224 8.80 18.28 -4.42
CA ALA A 224 9.10 19.60 -3.86
C ALA A 224 9.80 20.48 -4.90
N GLY A 225 9.03 21.21 -5.72
CA GLY A 225 9.43 22.49 -6.34
C GLY A 225 10.74 22.58 -7.16
N THR A 226 11.50 21.50 -7.38
CA THR A 226 12.84 21.56 -7.99
C THR A 226 12.81 21.85 -9.48
N GLY A 227 11.66 21.68 -10.14
CA GLY A 227 11.49 22.00 -11.56
C GLY A 227 11.65 23.48 -11.91
N TRP A 228 11.58 24.40 -10.95
CA TRP A 228 11.89 25.83 -11.19
C TRP A 228 13.39 26.10 -11.08
N LEU A 229 14.05 25.56 -10.04
CA LEU A 229 15.50 25.69 -9.84
C LEU A 229 16.32 24.94 -10.91
N GLN A 230 15.85 23.79 -11.40
CA GLN A 230 16.48 23.09 -12.53
C GLN A 230 16.31 23.86 -13.84
N ARG A 231 15.17 24.54 -14.06
CA ARG A 231 14.95 25.37 -15.25
C ARG A 231 15.82 26.62 -15.29
N LEU A 232 16.21 27.15 -14.12
CA LEU A 232 17.16 28.26 -14.02
C LEU A 232 18.60 27.82 -14.32
N ARG A 233 18.96 26.57 -13.99
CA ARG A 233 20.30 26.01 -14.30
C ARG A 233 20.49 25.55 -15.75
N SER A 234 19.41 25.35 -16.49
CA SER A 234 19.45 24.86 -17.88
C SER A 234 19.29 25.96 -18.93
N ARG A 235 19.35 27.24 -18.56
CA ARG A 235 19.44 28.33 -19.54
C ARG A 235 20.91 28.49 -19.96
N PRO A 236 21.27 28.26 -21.23
CA PRO A 236 22.58 28.68 -21.72
C PRO A 236 22.65 30.20 -21.65
N SER A 237 23.74 30.71 -21.07
CA SER A 237 24.15 32.11 -21.09
C SER A 237 24.45 32.57 -22.51
#